data_AF-A0A2G6N3P5-F1
#
_entry.id   AF-A0A2G6N3P5-F1
#
_cell.length_a   1.000
_cell.length_b   1.000
_cell.length_c   1.000
_cell.angle_alpha   90.00
_cell.angle_beta   90.00
_cell.angle_gamma   90.00
#
_symmetry.space_group_name_H-M   'P 1'
#
loop_
_entity.id
_entity.type
_entity.pdbx_description
1 polymer ?
#
loop_
_entity_poly.entity_id
_entity_poly.type
_entity_poly.pdbx_seq_one_letter_code
_entity_poly.pdbx_strand_id
1 'polypeptide(L)'
;MIHRHLFVGLGLILLVTGGCQTAQAPREKDKQANAYLEQAQAYESQGNLVEALEQYKLAKTTEPDQPVITERIQRLEEELRKQAGIHYHAGLRFRDKGKWQLAKKEFLKALRYWPEHEKAAAMLQQRQPEVTRKYVVHRIGPGESISKVALKYYGDYKKYHHIANFNNMTDATRVRVGQRIMVPVIDGVSLDDLNRINTAAEPAALPTVAEGEYTLHKIKPGQSLSKIAKIYYGDFTLYKMIAAYNGIDNPTSVKVGQTIKVPRLDKTGTAPEAGTPHPPETEETPEAVESKPQFNTPDPVVDVPDPEPLEPVDQVADHRQAGIDLFNQQKYDESIVELQKVLGASPDDGPAIRYISRAHIELGKEHLAAGRLEEARSALQTALDHDANCHECRDLLSKTQNSETDSLRIEGETYLRSNQFDKAINTLERVIALNPDDEAAVDLLFQTHYQKGLIRYDKKDYLAARDAFGNAKAVKPDCADCQQYIDDSTSEYLEMHYNEGIVFFGKEKLKKAIIAWEKVSAVDPDYKDVRQNLKKATLLNDRLERIKKSSKE
;
A
#
# COMPACT_ATOMS: atom_id res chain seq x y z
N MET A 1 69.84 -20.41 46.24
CA MET A 1 69.19 -19.77 47.41
C MET A 1 68.64 -18.43 46.97
N ILE A 2 67.30 -18.26 46.94
CA ILE A 2 66.51 -17.32 47.80
C ILE A 2 66.57 -15.88 47.23
N HIS A 3 65.52 -15.08 46.95
CA HIS A 3 64.04 -15.05 47.05
C HIS A 3 63.57 -13.91 46.06
N ARG A 4 62.52 -14.07 45.25
CA ARG A 4 61.10 -13.63 45.39
C ARG A 4 60.79 -12.10 45.42
N HIS A 5 60.02 -11.67 44.40
CA HIS A 5 58.91 -10.65 44.35
C HIS A 5 59.26 -9.13 44.39
N LEU A 6 58.58 -8.15 43.75
CA LEU A 6 57.24 -8.02 43.13
C LEU A 6 57.13 -6.67 42.28
N PHE A 7 56.35 -6.66 41.18
CA PHE A 7 55.53 -5.56 40.52
C PHE A 7 56.22 -4.30 39.90
N VAL A 8 55.77 -3.63 38.81
CA VAL A 8 54.67 -3.77 37.79
C VAL A 8 54.94 -2.79 36.61
N GLY A 9 54.45 -3.14 35.39
CA GLY A 9 54.02 -2.26 34.26
C GLY A 9 55.11 -1.77 33.28
N LEU A 10 54.94 -1.68 31.95
CA LEU A 10 53.80 -1.85 31.04
C LEU A 10 54.32 -1.88 29.56
N GLY A 11 53.74 -2.74 28.71
CA GLY A 11 53.49 -2.54 27.27
C GLY A 11 54.62 -2.70 26.21
N LEU A 12 54.52 -3.75 25.37
CA LEU A 12 54.18 -3.63 23.93
C LEU A 12 54.01 -5.05 23.32
N ILE A 13 52.88 -5.30 22.65
CA ILE A 13 52.54 -6.58 21.98
C ILE A 13 52.79 -6.42 20.47
N LEU A 14 53.55 -7.35 19.88
CA LEU A 14 53.60 -7.55 18.42
C LEU A 14 53.66 -9.08 18.15
N LEU A 15 52.49 -9.64 17.87
CA LEU A 15 52.25 -11.03 17.52
C LEU A 15 52.55 -11.25 16.02
N VAL A 16 53.56 -12.06 15.74
CA VAL A 16 53.79 -12.63 14.40
C VAL A 16 52.87 -13.84 14.24
N THR A 17 51.76 -13.68 13.53
CA THR A 17 50.97 -14.82 13.04
C THR A 17 51.49 -15.22 11.67
N GLY A 18 52.19 -16.36 11.62
CA GLY A 18 52.41 -17.09 10.38
C GLY A 18 51.07 -17.52 9.78
N GLY A 19 50.74 -16.95 8.61
CA GLY A 19 49.59 -17.38 7.82
C GLY A 19 49.87 -18.72 7.16
N CYS A 20 49.29 -19.78 7.71
CA CYS A 20 49.09 -21.05 7.02
C CYS A 20 48.36 -20.81 5.69
N GLN A 21 49.02 -21.13 4.57
CA GLN A 21 48.30 -21.54 3.36
C GLN A 21 47.61 -22.86 3.68
N THR A 22 46.32 -22.82 3.97
CA THR A 22 45.51 -24.04 4.00
C THR A 22 45.37 -24.53 2.56
N ALA A 23 46.17 -25.53 2.19
CA ALA A 23 45.82 -26.44 1.12
C ALA A 23 44.45 -27.04 1.48
N GLN A 24 43.39 -26.63 0.77
CA GLN A 24 42.12 -27.32 0.82
C GLN A 24 42.40 -28.76 0.39
N ALA A 25 42.37 -29.67 1.36
CA ALA A 25 42.81 -31.05 1.18
C ALA A 25 42.03 -31.68 0.02
N PRO A 26 42.67 -32.51 -0.84
CA PRO A 26 42.06 -33.20 -1.97
C PRO A 26 40.63 -33.74 -1.69
N ARG A 27 40.42 -34.24 -0.47
CA ARG A 27 39.14 -34.73 0.06
C ARG A 27 37.94 -33.77 -0.03
N GLU A 28 38.11 -32.44 -0.03
CA GLU A 28 36.97 -31.52 -0.19
C GLU A 28 36.57 -31.32 -1.65
N LYS A 29 37.55 -31.26 -2.56
CA LYS A 29 37.27 -31.18 -4.00
C LYS A 29 36.60 -32.47 -4.48
N ASP A 30 37.05 -33.61 -3.98
CA ASP A 30 36.45 -34.92 -4.27
C ASP A 30 35.00 -35.01 -3.77
N LYS A 31 34.67 -34.41 -2.61
CA LYS A 31 33.28 -34.35 -2.11
C LYS A 31 32.37 -33.49 -2.99
N GLN A 32 32.87 -32.35 -3.45
CA GLN A 32 32.09 -31.44 -4.29
C GLN A 32 31.87 -32.01 -5.70
N ALA A 33 32.90 -32.66 -6.27
CA ALA A 33 32.79 -33.35 -7.55
C ALA A 33 31.77 -34.50 -7.51
N ASN A 34 31.81 -35.31 -6.44
CA ASN A 34 30.84 -36.38 -6.24
C ASN A 34 29.40 -35.87 -6.09
N ALA A 35 29.19 -34.74 -5.42
CA ALA A 35 27.87 -34.12 -5.31
C ALA A 35 27.29 -33.69 -6.67
N TYR A 36 28.11 -33.10 -7.56
CA TYR A 36 27.68 -32.78 -8.92
C TYR A 36 27.38 -34.02 -9.75
N LEU A 37 28.14 -35.10 -9.58
CA LEU A 37 27.88 -36.37 -10.27
C LEU A 37 26.59 -37.03 -9.82
N GLU A 38 26.30 -37.07 -8.53
CA GLU A 38 25.06 -37.62 -7.98
C GLU A 38 23.85 -36.83 -8.50
N GLN A 39 23.94 -35.49 -8.51
CA GLN A 39 22.88 -34.64 -9.06
C GLN A 39 22.70 -34.84 -10.57
N ALA A 40 23.80 -34.95 -11.31
CA ALA A 40 23.76 -35.20 -12.74
C ALA A 40 23.04 -36.52 -13.07
N GLN A 41 23.36 -37.60 -12.33
CA GLN A 41 22.71 -38.90 -12.47
C GLN A 41 21.23 -38.86 -12.07
N ALA A 42 20.89 -38.13 -11.00
CA ALA A 42 19.50 -37.96 -10.59
C ALA A 42 18.69 -37.26 -11.68
N TYR A 43 19.17 -36.13 -12.23
CA TYR A 43 18.51 -35.44 -13.33
C TYR A 43 18.42 -36.30 -14.59
N GLU A 44 19.48 -37.04 -14.92
CA GLU A 44 19.50 -37.96 -16.07
C GLU A 44 18.44 -39.06 -15.92
N SER A 45 18.31 -39.67 -14.73
CA SER A 45 17.31 -40.69 -14.43
C SER A 45 15.86 -40.17 -14.48
N GLN A 46 15.67 -38.88 -14.22
CA GLN A 46 14.38 -38.19 -14.32
C GLN A 46 14.07 -37.68 -15.73
N GLY A 47 15.00 -37.84 -16.69
CA GLY A 47 14.84 -37.33 -18.05
C GLY A 47 15.05 -35.82 -18.19
N ASN A 48 15.57 -35.15 -17.15
CA ASN A 48 15.91 -33.72 -17.15
C ASN A 48 17.30 -33.52 -17.78
N LEU A 49 17.40 -33.81 -19.08
CA LEU A 49 18.69 -33.96 -19.78
C LEU A 49 19.53 -32.66 -19.85
N VAL A 50 18.88 -31.49 -19.89
CA VAL A 50 19.58 -30.19 -19.94
C VAL A 50 20.24 -29.90 -18.59
N GLU A 51 19.50 -30.11 -17.51
CA GLU A 51 19.96 -29.94 -16.14
C GLU A 51 21.03 -31.00 -15.79
N ALA A 52 20.87 -32.25 -16.27
CA ALA A 52 21.88 -33.29 -16.14
C ALA A 52 23.20 -32.92 -16.84
N LEU A 53 23.13 -32.40 -18.07
CA LEU A 53 24.31 -31.97 -18.82
C LEU A 53 25.05 -30.83 -18.11
N GLU A 54 24.32 -29.88 -17.51
CA GLU A 54 24.91 -28.79 -16.74
C GLU A 54 25.70 -29.33 -15.54
N GLN A 55 25.12 -30.26 -14.77
CA GLN A 55 25.78 -30.87 -13.62
C GLN A 55 27.00 -31.71 -14.02
N TYR A 56 26.94 -32.47 -15.12
CA TYR A 56 28.13 -33.18 -15.60
C TYR A 56 29.24 -32.22 -16.07
N LYS A 57 28.89 -31.08 -16.68
CA LYS A 57 29.88 -30.05 -17.06
C LYS A 57 30.54 -29.43 -15.83
N LEU A 58 29.79 -29.20 -14.75
CA LEU A 58 30.33 -28.77 -13.46
C LEU A 58 31.21 -29.84 -12.82
N ALA A 59 30.81 -31.12 -12.86
CA ALA A 59 31.64 -32.21 -12.38
C ALA A 59 32.97 -32.31 -13.17
N LYS A 60 32.95 -32.05 -14.48
CA LYS A 60 34.15 -32.01 -15.33
C LYS A 60 35.09 -30.84 -15.00
N THR A 61 34.60 -29.71 -14.48
CA THR A 61 35.49 -28.62 -14.06
C THR A 61 36.21 -28.95 -12.76
N THR A 62 35.61 -29.78 -11.90
CA THR A 62 36.21 -30.25 -10.65
C THR A 62 37.11 -31.47 -10.85
N GLU A 63 36.75 -32.38 -11.76
CA GLU A 63 37.53 -33.59 -12.11
C GLU A 63 37.71 -33.71 -13.65
N PRO A 64 38.72 -33.03 -14.23
CA PRO A 64 38.89 -32.97 -15.69
C PRO A 64 39.27 -34.30 -16.35
N ASP A 65 39.95 -35.18 -15.60
CA ASP A 65 40.61 -36.39 -16.13
C ASP A 65 39.75 -37.66 -16.03
N GLN A 66 38.45 -37.52 -15.76
CA GLN A 66 37.52 -38.66 -15.70
C GLN A 66 36.91 -38.96 -17.09
N PRO A 67 37.24 -40.10 -17.73
CA PRO A 67 36.72 -40.44 -19.05
C PRO A 67 35.20 -40.64 -19.04
N VAL A 68 34.64 -41.16 -17.93
CA VAL A 68 33.20 -41.43 -17.77
C VAL A 68 32.36 -40.14 -17.87
N ILE A 69 32.83 -39.04 -17.28
CA ILE A 69 32.12 -37.76 -17.31
C ILE A 69 32.12 -37.20 -18.73
N THR A 70 33.26 -37.29 -19.42
CA THR A 70 33.39 -36.82 -20.80
C THR A 70 32.49 -37.63 -21.75
N GLU A 71 32.44 -38.95 -21.61
CA GLU A 71 31.56 -39.81 -22.42
C GLU A 71 30.08 -39.47 -22.19
N ARG A 72 29.67 -39.26 -20.93
CA ARG A 72 28.28 -38.89 -20.61
C ARG A 72 27.89 -37.51 -21.15
N ILE A 73 28.78 -36.52 -21.03
CA ILE A 73 28.59 -35.20 -21.64
C ILE A 73 28.37 -35.35 -23.14
N GLN A 74 29.24 -36.08 -23.83
CA GLN A 74 29.15 -36.25 -25.27
C GLN A 74 27.81 -36.90 -25.68
N ARG A 75 27.42 -37.97 -24.99
CA ARG A 75 26.15 -38.67 -25.24
C ARG A 75 24.93 -37.77 -25.03
N LEU A 76 24.90 -37.01 -23.93
CA LEU A 76 23.81 -36.09 -23.63
C LEU A 76 23.76 -34.94 -24.64
N GLU A 77 24.90 -34.38 -25.03
CA GLU A 77 24.93 -33.34 -26.05
C GLU A 77 24.42 -33.84 -27.41
N GLU A 78 24.74 -35.07 -27.81
CA GLU A 78 24.22 -35.69 -29.04
C GLU A 78 22.69 -35.84 -28.99
N GLU A 79 22.14 -36.35 -27.89
CA GLU A 79 20.68 -36.49 -27.73
C GLU A 79 19.98 -35.14 -27.67
N LEU A 80 20.53 -34.17 -26.94
CA LEU A 80 19.99 -32.81 -26.88
C LEU A 80 20.03 -32.11 -28.25
N ARG A 81 21.10 -32.30 -29.04
CA ARG A 81 21.16 -31.79 -30.42
C ARG A 81 20.07 -32.42 -31.31
N LYS A 82 19.77 -33.71 -31.13
CA LYS A 82 18.67 -34.38 -31.83
C LYS A 82 17.30 -33.78 -31.44
N GLN A 83 17.04 -33.57 -30.15
CA GLN A 83 15.83 -32.89 -29.66
C GLN A 83 15.71 -31.47 -30.21
N ALA A 84 16.82 -30.71 -30.21
CA ALA A 84 16.87 -29.38 -30.79
C ALA A 84 16.48 -29.39 -32.28
N GLY A 85 16.99 -30.37 -33.04
CA GLY A 85 16.63 -30.59 -34.43
C GLY A 85 15.13 -30.84 -34.62
N ILE A 86 14.50 -31.69 -33.81
CA ILE A 86 13.06 -31.98 -33.88
C ILE A 86 12.23 -30.70 -33.71
N HIS A 87 12.54 -29.92 -32.68
CA HIS A 87 11.83 -28.68 -32.39
C HIS A 87 12.10 -27.59 -33.44
N TYR A 88 13.31 -27.50 -33.97
CA TYR A 88 13.63 -26.59 -35.06
C TYR A 88 12.75 -26.88 -36.30
N HIS A 89 12.65 -28.14 -36.73
CA HIS A 89 11.81 -28.51 -37.88
C HIS A 89 10.30 -28.32 -37.59
N ALA A 90 9.85 -28.54 -36.34
CA ALA A 90 8.49 -28.21 -35.94
C ALA A 90 8.21 -26.71 -36.05
N GLY A 91 9.17 -25.88 -35.62
CA GLY A 91 9.13 -24.43 -35.78
C GLY A 91 9.00 -24.01 -37.25
N LEU A 92 9.80 -24.62 -38.15
CA LEU A 92 9.69 -24.37 -39.59
C LEU A 92 8.29 -24.73 -40.12
N ARG A 93 7.72 -25.88 -39.74
CA ARG A 93 6.36 -26.26 -40.16
C ARG A 93 5.29 -25.26 -39.69
N PHE A 94 5.39 -24.74 -38.46
CA PHE A 94 4.46 -23.72 -37.97
C PHE A 94 4.65 -22.38 -38.68
N ARG A 95 5.90 -22.02 -38.97
CA ARG A 95 6.27 -20.81 -39.70
C ARG A 95 5.68 -20.83 -41.10
N ASP A 96 5.85 -21.93 -41.83
CA ASP A 96 5.35 -22.10 -43.20
C ASP A 96 3.80 -22.09 -43.24
N LYS A 97 3.13 -22.39 -42.12
CA LYS A 97 1.68 -22.25 -41.91
C LYS A 97 1.25 -20.86 -41.41
N GLY A 98 2.17 -19.90 -41.30
CA GLY A 98 1.90 -18.55 -40.76
C GLY A 98 1.60 -18.49 -39.25
N LYS A 99 1.78 -19.59 -38.51
CA LYS A 99 1.51 -19.68 -37.06
C LYS A 99 2.75 -19.25 -36.25
N TRP A 100 3.12 -17.98 -36.39
CA TRP A 100 4.38 -17.43 -35.88
C TRP A 100 4.61 -17.58 -34.37
N GLN A 101 3.56 -17.49 -33.53
CA GLN A 101 3.72 -17.68 -32.07
C GLN A 101 4.05 -19.14 -31.73
N LEU A 102 3.45 -20.09 -32.43
CA LEU A 102 3.77 -21.52 -32.28
C LEU A 102 5.17 -21.82 -32.83
N ALA A 103 5.52 -21.23 -33.97
CA ALA A 103 6.86 -21.35 -34.53
C ALA A 103 7.93 -20.83 -33.57
N LYS A 104 7.74 -19.64 -33.01
CA LYS A 104 8.61 -19.02 -32.00
C LYS A 104 8.78 -19.92 -30.77
N LYS A 105 7.68 -20.48 -30.26
CA LYS A 105 7.70 -21.41 -29.12
C LYS A 105 8.58 -22.63 -29.42
N GLU A 106 8.45 -23.21 -30.60
CA GLU A 106 9.26 -24.37 -31.02
C GLU A 106 10.74 -24.00 -31.25
N PHE A 107 11.06 -22.85 -31.85
CA PHE A 107 12.45 -22.38 -31.97
C PHE A 107 13.11 -22.11 -30.61
N LEU A 108 12.37 -21.57 -29.64
CA LEU A 108 12.87 -21.40 -28.28
C LEU A 108 13.14 -22.73 -27.56
N LYS A 109 12.30 -23.75 -27.79
CA LYS A 109 12.59 -25.12 -27.31
C LYS A 109 13.85 -25.68 -27.95
N ALA A 110 14.05 -25.48 -29.25
CA ALA A 110 15.27 -25.89 -29.93
C ALA A 110 16.52 -25.27 -29.28
N LEU A 111 16.47 -23.97 -28.94
CA LEU A 111 17.56 -23.29 -28.23
C LEU A 111 17.72 -23.69 -26.77
N ARG A 112 16.66 -24.18 -26.11
CA ARG A 112 16.77 -24.77 -24.77
C ARG A 112 17.64 -26.03 -24.80
N TYR A 113 17.45 -26.88 -25.80
CA TYR A 113 18.22 -28.11 -25.95
C TYR A 113 19.61 -27.88 -26.53
N TRP A 114 19.76 -26.97 -27.50
CA TRP A 114 21.05 -26.60 -28.07
C TRP A 114 21.16 -25.07 -28.23
N PRO A 115 21.75 -24.35 -27.26
CA PRO A 115 21.84 -22.89 -27.26
C PRO A 115 22.58 -22.28 -28.45
N GLU A 116 23.54 -23.03 -29.02
CA GLU A 116 24.34 -22.61 -30.18
C GLU A 116 23.68 -22.98 -31.52
N HIS A 117 22.41 -23.42 -31.52
CA HIS A 117 21.71 -23.76 -32.76
C HIS A 117 21.45 -22.50 -33.60
N GLU A 118 22.43 -22.11 -34.42
CA GLU A 118 22.45 -20.86 -35.18
C GLU A 118 21.19 -20.64 -36.03
N LYS A 119 20.73 -21.70 -36.72
CA LYS A 119 19.53 -21.60 -37.57
C LYS A 119 18.26 -21.29 -36.76
N ALA A 120 18.09 -21.88 -35.58
CA ALA A 120 16.94 -21.61 -34.72
C ALA A 120 17.00 -20.19 -34.14
N ALA A 121 18.20 -19.73 -33.76
CA ALA A 121 18.43 -18.35 -33.33
C ALA A 121 18.13 -17.35 -34.46
N ALA A 122 18.59 -17.62 -35.68
CA ALA A 122 18.32 -16.79 -36.86
C ALA A 122 16.81 -16.67 -37.14
N MET A 123 16.03 -17.76 -36.99
CA MET A 123 14.57 -17.71 -37.16
C MET A 123 13.87 -16.80 -36.14
N LEU A 124 14.46 -16.57 -34.97
CA LEU A 124 13.95 -15.65 -33.95
C LEU A 124 14.40 -14.20 -34.18
N GLN A 125 15.52 -14.00 -34.87
CA GLN A 125 16.06 -12.69 -35.23
C GLN A 125 15.46 -12.12 -36.52
N GLN A 126 14.91 -12.98 -37.39
CA GLN A 126 14.17 -12.53 -38.56
C GLN A 126 13.03 -11.61 -38.11
N ARG A 127 13.16 -10.32 -38.45
CA ARG A 127 12.07 -9.35 -38.29
C ARG A 127 10.87 -9.93 -38.99
N GLN A 128 9.75 -9.94 -38.27
CA GLN A 128 8.44 -10.32 -38.80
C GLN A 128 8.33 -9.80 -40.24
N PRO A 129 8.15 -10.64 -41.27
CA PRO A 129 7.40 -10.16 -42.42
C PRO A 129 6.09 -9.69 -41.81
N GLU A 130 5.76 -8.41 -41.98
CA GLU A 130 4.58 -7.79 -41.41
C GLU A 130 3.40 -8.74 -41.63
N VAL A 131 3.01 -9.48 -40.59
CA VAL A 131 1.68 -10.07 -40.52
C VAL A 131 0.82 -8.86 -40.73
N THR A 132 0.19 -8.74 -41.90
CA THR A 132 -0.57 -7.56 -42.35
C THR A 132 -1.36 -7.06 -41.17
N ARG A 133 -0.79 -6.10 -40.45
CA ARG A 133 -1.32 -5.73 -39.14
C ARG A 133 -2.56 -4.97 -39.51
N LYS A 134 -3.72 -5.60 -39.36
CA LYS A 134 -4.98 -5.00 -39.73
C LYS A 134 -5.16 -3.77 -38.84
N TYR A 135 -5.27 -2.60 -39.48
CA TYR A 135 -5.45 -1.30 -38.80
C TYR A 135 -6.40 -0.45 -39.61
N VAL A 136 -6.96 0.56 -38.96
CA VAL A 136 -7.63 1.69 -39.63
C VAL A 136 -6.81 2.95 -39.45
N VAL A 137 -6.85 3.84 -40.44
CA VAL A 137 -6.20 5.14 -40.32
C VAL A 137 -7.21 6.16 -39.79
N HIS A 138 -6.89 6.75 -38.65
CA HIS A 138 -7.65 7.82 -38.03
C HIS A 138 -6.92 9.16 -38.18
N ARG A 139 -7.65 10.23 -38.47
CA ARG A 139 -7.12 11.60 -38.57
C ARG A 139 -7.50 12.38 -37.31
N ILE A 140 -6.49 12.84 -36.58
CA ILE A 140 -6.66 13.60 -35.33
C ILE A 140 -7.47 14.88 -35.58
N GLY A 141 -8.60 15.03 -34.89
CA GLY A 141 -9.43 16.23 -34.86
C GLY A 141 -8.94 17.31 -33.89
N PRO A 142 -9.56 18.50 -33.88
CA PRO A 142 -9.26 19.55 -32.91
C PRO A 142 -9.42 19.07 -31.46
N GLY A 143 -8.39 19.27 -30.63
CA GLY A 143 -8.42 18.91 -29.19
C GLY A 143 -8.46 17.39 -28.90
N GLU A 144 -8.25 16.54 -29.91
CA GLU A 144 -8.23 15.10 -29.78
C GLU A 144 -6.83 14.58 -29.38
N SER A 145 -6.78 13.65 -28.42
CA SER A 145 -5.55 13.02 -27.94
C SER A 145 -5.55 11.52 -28.24
N ILE A 146 -4.40 10.84 -28.19
CA ILE A 146 -4.34 9.38 -28.40
C ILE A 146 -5.23 8.63 -27.40
N SER A 147 -5.38 9.13 -26.18
CA SER A 147 -6.30 8.57 -25.17
C SER A 147 -7.77 8.74 -25.57
N LYS A 148 -8.15 9.88 -26.16
CA LYS A 148 -9.50 10.07 -26.71
C LYS A 148 -9.76 9.18 -27.92
N VAL A 149 -8.75 8.97 -28.78
CA VAL A 149 -8.84 8.02 -29.90
C VAL A 149 -8.98 6.58 -29.37
N ALA A 150 -8.20 6.19 -28.37
CA ALA A 150 -8.34 4.86 -27.76
C ALA A 150 -9.72 4.67 -27.09
N LEU A 151 -10.24 5.70 -26.45
CA LEU A 151 -11.61 5.70 -25.95
C LEU A 151 -12.62 5.50 -27.08
N LYS A 152 -12.44 6.19 -28.21
CA LYS A 152 -13.30 6.07 -29.40
C LYS A 152 -13.28 4.66 -30.00
N TYR A 153 -12.11 4.07 -30.21
CA TYR A 153 -11.99 2.79 -30.93
C TYR A 153 -12.05 1.54 -30.04
N TYR A 154 -11.65 1.65 -28.77
CA TYR A 154 -11.55 0.50 -27.87
C TYR A 154 -12.47 0.59 -26.64
N GLY A 155 -13.23 1.69 -26.50
CA GLY A 155 -14.09 1.96 -25.36
C GLY A 155 -13.34 2.23 -24.05
N ASP A 156 -12.02 2.36 -24.11
CA ASP A 156 -11.13 2.50 -22.95
C ASP A 156 -9.93 3.38 -23.30
N TYR A 157 -9.83 4.55 -22.66
CA TYR A 157 -8.74 5.49 -22.89
C TYR A 157 -7.38 4.93 -22.43
N LYS A 158 -7.35 3.98 -21.46
CA LYS A 158 -6.11 3.38 -20.95
C LYS A 158 -5.40 2.52 -22.00
N LYS A 159 -6.11 2.11 -23.05
CA LYS A 159 -5.57 1.35 -24.20
C LYS A 159 -4.80 2.21 -25.22
N TYR A 160 -4.60 3.50 -24.93
CA TYR A 160 -3.81 4.42 -25.77
C TYR A 160 -2.41 3.91 -26.12
N HIS A 161 -1.80 3.12 -25.22
CA HIS A 161 -0.47 2.56 -25.41
C HIS A 161 -0.41 1.60 -26.61
N HIS A 162 -1.50 0.90 -26.97
CA HIS A 162 -1.53 0.06 -28.18
C HIS A 162 -1.38 0.91 -29.44
N ILE A 163 -2.07 2.05 -29.51
CA ILE A 163 -1.97 3.00 -30.63
C ILE A 163 -0.59 3.66 -30.64
N ALA A 164 -0.12 4.14 -29.50
CA ALA A 164 1.18 4.81 -29.38
C ALA A 164 2.34 3.89 -29.81
N ASN A 165 2.37 2.66 -29.29
CA ASN A 165 3.38 1.67 -29.62
C ASN A 165 3.32 1.27 -31.11
N PHE A 166 2.12 1.12 -31.66
CA PHE A 166 1.93 0.76 -33.06
C PHE A 166 2.43 1.86 -34.02
N ASN A 167 2.32 3.12 -33.61
CA ASN A 167 2.80 4.27 -34.36
C ASN A 167 4.21 4.71 -33.96
N ASN A 168 4.95 3.89 -33.19
CA ASN A 168 6.29 4.21 -32.67
C ASN A 168 6.39 5.59 -31.98
N MET A 169 5.34 5.99 -31.28
CA MET A 169 5.29 7.28 -30.58
C MET A 169 6.09 7.19 -29.28
N THR A 170 7.12 8.03 -29.16
CA THR A 170 7.91 8.17 -27.92
C THR A 170 7.16 8.94 -26.83
N ASP A 171 6.20 9.78 -27.23
CA ASP A 171 5.33 10.54 -26.34
C ASP A 171 3.94 10.63 -26.99
N ALA A 172 2.95 9.99 -26.37
CA ALA A 172 1.58 9.90 -26.86
C ALA A 172 0.77 11.20 -26.68
N THR A 173 1.30 12.20 -25.96
CA THR A 173 0.65 13.50 -25.77
C THR A 173 0.90 14.46 -26.94
N ARG A 174 1.95 14.21 -27.72
CA ARG A 174 2.36 15.06 -28.84
C ARG A 174 1.69 14.63 -30.14
N VAL A 175 0.43 15.04 -30.31
CA VAL A 175 -0.30 14.91 -31.57
C VAL A 175 -0.68 16.26 -32.15
N ARG A 176 -0.75 16.35 -33.48
CA ARG A 176 -1.18 17.55 -34.19
C ARG A 176 -2.53 17.32 -34.87
N VAL A 177 -3.34 18.37 -34.93
CA VAL A 177 -4.58 18.34 -35.71
C VAL A 177 -4.25 17.98 -37.16
N GLY A 178 -5.01 17.05 -37.73
CA GLY A 178 -4.80 16.51 -39.06
C GLY A 178 -3.76 15.38 -39.16
N GLN A 179 -3.04 15.05 -38.08
CA GLN A 179 -2.10 13.93 -38.06
C GLN A 179 -2.82 12.60 -38.31
N ARG A 180 -2.25 11.76 -39.18
CA ARG A 180 -2.76 10.41 -39.45
C ARG A 180 -2.09 9.43 -38.49
N ILE A 181 -2.89 8.66 -37.77
CA ILE A 181 -2.42 7.62 -36.86
C ILE A 181 -3.08 6.28 -37.23
N MET A 182 -2.34 5.20 -37.06
CA MET A 182 -2.81 3.84 -37.31
C MET A 182 -3.39 3.25 -36.02
N VAL A 183 -4.66 2.86 -36.04
CA VAL A 183 -5.33 2.22 -34.90
C VAL A 183 -5.36 0.71 -35.14
N PRO A 184 -4.58 -0.09 -34.40
CA PRO A 184 -4.49 -1.53 -34.64
C PRO A 184 -5.68 -2.32 -34.10
N VAL A 185 -5.93 -3.49 -34.70
CA VAL A 185 -6.74 -4.56 -34.11
C VAL A 185 -6.05 -5.07 -32.84
N ILE A 186 -6.82 -5.27 -31.77
CA ILE A 186 -6.38 -5.79 -30.47
C ILE A 186 -7.33 -6.89 -29.98
N ASP A 187 -6.94 -7.63 -28.94
CA ASP A 187 -7.80 -8.65 -28.34
C ASP A 187 -9.15 -8.04 -27.90
N GLY A 188 -10.24 -8.60 -28.40
CA GLY A 188 -11.61 -8.14 -28.15
C GLY A 188 -12.12 -7.00 -29.05
N VAL A 189 -11.34 -6.52 -30.03
CA VAL A 189 -11.78 -5.51 -31.02
C VAL A 189 -11.39 -5.94 -32.42
N SER A 190 -12.36 -6.28 -33.27
CA SER A 190 -12.11 -6.78 -34.63
C SER A 190 -11.83 -5.64 -35.63
N LEU A 191 -11.31 -5.98 -36.83
CA LEU A 191 -11.12 -4.99 -37.90
C LEU A 191 -12.47 -4.39 -38.35
N ASP A 192 -13.53 -5.18 -38.35
CA ASP A 192 -14.86 -4.72 -38.74
C ASP A 192 -15.42 -3.72 -37.74
N ASP A 193 -15.15 -3.91 -36.44
CA ASP A 193 -15.47 -2.93 -35.40
C ASP A 193 -14.72 -1.61 -35.65
N LEU A 194 -13.42 -1.69 -35.92
CA LEU A 194 -12.61 -0.50 -36.21
C LEU A 194 -13.09 0.25 -37.46
N ASN A 195 -13.41 -0.48 -38.53
CA ASN A 195 -13.91 0.11 -39.76
C ASN A 195 -15.24 0.81 -39.54
N ARG A 196 -16.20 0.17 -38.85
CA ARG A 196 -17.48 0.78 -38.47
C ARG A 196 -17.28 2.09 -37.72
N ILE A 197 -16.38 2.13 -36.73
CA ILE A 197 -16.08 3.33 -35.93
C ILE A 197 -15.38 4.42 -36.76
N ASN A 198 -14.55 4.02 -37.74
CA ASN A 198 -13.82 4.94 -38.61
C ASN A 198 -14.73 5.59 -39.66
N THR A 199 -15.70 4.85 -40.18
CA THR A 199 -16.64 5.31 -41.22
C THR A 199 -17.97 5.81 -40.67
N ALA A 200 -18.25 5.63 -39.38
CA ALA A 200 -19.40 6.24 -38.73
C ALA A 200 -19.26 7.77 -38.80
N ALA A 201 -19.90 8.37 -39.80
CA ALA A 201 -20.34 9.75 -39.71
C ALA A 201 -21.20 9.88 -38.45
N GLU A 202 -21.06 11.00 -37.77
CA GLU A 202 -21.84 11.31 -36.57
C GLU A 202 -23.33 10.98 -36.85
N PRO A 203 -23.95 10.03 -36.12
CA PRO A 203 -25.30 9.61 -36.45
C PRO A 203 -26.23 10.82 -36.43
N ALA A 204 -26.96 11.01 -37.53
CA ALA A 204 -28.09 11.91 -37.58
C ALA A 204 -29.13 11.43 -36.56
N ALA A 205 -29.35 12.27 -35.54
CA ALA A 205 -30.22 12.06 -34.38
C ALA A 205 -29.91 10.84 -33.50
N LEU A 206 -29.63 11.12 -32.23
CA LEU A 206 -29.57 10.11 -31.18
C LEU A 206 -30.96 9.44 -31.02
N PRO A 207 -31.03 8.15 -30.69
CA PRO A 207 -32.31 7.49 -30.40
C PRO A 207 -33.04 8.20 -29.26
N THR A 208 -34.36 8.36 -29.37
CA THR A 208 -35.17 9.02 -28.35
C THR A 208 -35.22 8.19 -27.07
N VAL A 209 -35.10 8.88 -25.94
CA VAL A 209 -35.23 8.28 -24.61
C VAL A 209 -36.71 8.15 -24.30
N ALA A 210 -37.15 6.96 -23.88
CA ALA A 210 -38.50 6.76 -23.37
C ALA A 210 -38.68 7.65 -22.13
N GLU A 211 -39.68 8.55 -22.11
CA GLU A 211 -39.88 9.46 -20.99
C GLU A 211 -40.14 8.69 -19.68
N GLY A 212 -39.22 8.84 -18.71
CA GLY A 212 -39.36 8.33 -17.35
C GLY A 212 -38.81 6.92 -17.07
N GLU A 213 -38.50 6.10 -18.08
CA GLU A 213 -37.97 4.74 -17.85
C GLU A 213 -36.43 4.69 -17.83
N TYR A 214 -35.84 4.37 -16.67
CA TYR A 214 -34.40 4.17 -16.51
C TYR A 214 -34.09 3.02 -15.53
N THR A 215 -32.94 2.39 -15.71
CA THR A 215 -32.37 1.43 -14.73
C THR A 215 -31.25 2.10 -13.96
N LEU A 216 -31.23 1.97 -12.63
CA LEU A 216 -30.10 2.42 -11.82
C LEU A 216 -28.95 1.41 -11.95
N HIS A 217 -27.77 1.90 -12.33
CA HIS A 217 -26.55 1.11 -12.38
C HIS A 217 -25.50 1.71 -11.45
N LYS A 218 -25.07 0.94 -10.44
CA LYS A 218 -23.91 1.29 -9.61
C LYS A 218 -22.63 0.90 -10.36
N ILE A 219 -21.79 1.88 -10.67
CA ILE A 219 -20.56 1.67 -11.44
C ILE A 219 -19.60 0.79 -10.64
N LYS A 220 -19.23 -0.37 -11.20
CA LYS A 220 -18.25 -1.31 -10.63
C LYS A 220 -16.81 -0.94 -11.04
N PRO A 221 -15.78 -1.41 -10.30
CA PRO A 221 -14.38 -1.22 -10.67
C PRO A 221 -14.10 -1.60 -12.13
N GLY A 222 -13.39 -0.72 -12.85
CA GLY A 222 -13.03 -0.91 -14.26
C GLY A 222 -14.14 -0.70 -15.29
N GLN A 223 -15.37 -0.38 -14.87
CA GLN A 223 -16.45 0.01 -15.79
C GLN A 223 -16.34 1.49 -16.19
N SER A 224 -16.55 1.76 -17.48
CA SER A 224 -16.73 3.10 -18.04
C SER A 224 -18.18 3.26 -18.52
N LEU A 225 -18.65 4.50 -18.74
CA LEU A 225 -19.97 4.72 -19.35
C LEU A 225 -20.13 3.97 -20.68
N SER A 226 -19.04 3.80 -21.44
CA SER A 226 -19.02 3.02 -22.69
C SER A 226 -19.15 1.51 -22.48
N LYS A 227 -18.52 0.95 -21.43
CA LYS A 227 -18.73 -0.46 -21.07
C LYS A 227 -20.16 -0.68 -20.56
N ILE A 228 -20.72 0.28 -19.82
CA ILE A 228 -22.10 0.24 -19.35
C ILE A 228 -23.06 0.33 -20.54
N ALA A 229 -22.85 1.25 -21.48
CA ALA A 229 -23.63 1.33 -22.72
C ALA A 229 -23.54 0.03 -23.54
N LYS A 230 -22.37 -0.63 -23.58
CA LYS A 230 -22.23 -1.95 -24.21
C LYS A 230 -23.06 -3.02 -23.50
N ILE A 231 -23.10 -3.01 -22.18
CA ILE A 231 -23.89 -3.96 -21.37
C ILE A 231 -25.39 -3.78 -21.62
N TYR A 232 -25.88 -2.54 -21.55
CA TYR A 232 -27.32 -2.25 -21.59
C TYR A 232 -27.89 -2.11 -23.01
N TYR A 233 -27.10 -1.62 -23.96
CA TYR A 233 -27.56 -1.34 -25.32
C TYR A 233 -26.88 -2.19 -26.39
N GLY A 234 -25.85 -2.97 -26.04
CA GLY A 234 -25.05 -3.72 -27.01
C GLY A 234 -24.11 -2.83 -27.82
N ASP A 235 -24.08 -1.53 -27.57
CA ASP A 235 -23.27 -0.54 -28.30
C ASP A 235 -22.60 0.43 -27.32
N PHE A 236 -21.26 0.45 -27.33
CA PHE A 236 -20.48 1.29 -26.44
C PHE A 236 -20.57 2.78 -26.79
N THR A 237 -21.01 3.15 -28.01
CA THR A 237 -21.12 4.54 -28.49
C THR A 237 -22.28 5.30 -27.85
N LEU A 238 -23.28 4.57 -27.35
CA LEU A 238 -24.46 5.12 -26.67
C LEU A 238 -24.16 5.62 -25.25
N TYR A 239 -22.91 5.60 -24.81
CA TYR A 239 -22.47 6.22 -23.56
C TYR A 239 -22.79 7.71 -23.49
N LYS A 240 -22.85 8.40 -24.63
CA LYS A 240 -23.25 9.81 -24.72
C LYS A 240 -24.69 10.02 -24.24
N MET A 241 -25.58 9.05 -24.45
CA MET A 241 -26.96 9.09 -23.97
C MET A 241 -27.01 8.98 -22.46
N ILE A 242 -26.24 8.04 -21.91
CA ILE A 242 -26.13 7.88 -20.46
C ILE A 242 -25.54 9.15 -19.85
N ALA A 243 -24.48 9.70 -20.45
CA ALA A 243 -23.86 10.93 -19.98
C ALA A 243 -24.84 12.11 -20.00
N ALA A 244 -25.50 12.36 -21.13
CA ALA A 244 -26.47 13.45 -21.28
C ALA A 244 -27.67 13.31 -20.33
N TYR A 245 -28.22 12.09 -20.19
CA TYR A 245 -29.36 11.83 -19.31
C TYR A 245 -29.04 12.05 -17.82
N ASN A 246 -27.76 11.94 -17.44
CA ASN A 246 -27.30 12.19 -16.08
C ASN A 246 -26.65 13.57 -15.89
N GLY A 247 -26.65 14.44 -16.92
CA GLY A 247 -25.97 15.74 -16.86
C GLY A 247 -24.45 15.63 -16.66
N ILE A 248 -23.82 14.58 -17.20
CA ILE A 248 -22.39 14.33 -17.09
C ILE A 248 -21.68 14.95 -18.29
N ASP A 249 -21.08 16.14 -18.10
CA ASP A 249 -20.34 16.85 -19.16
C ASP A 249 -19.09 16.12 -19.61
N ASN A 250 -18.38 15.49 -18.67
CA ASN A 250 -17.20 14.68 -18.96
C ASN A 250 -17.49 13.19 -18.73
N PRO A 251 -17.70 12.39 -19.79
CA PRO A 251 -17.99 10.97 -19.67
C PRO A 251 -16.90 10.13 -18.98
N THR A 252 -15.69 10.67 -18.79
CA THR A 252 -14.59 10.00 -18.08
C THR A 252 -14.51 10.37 -16.61
N SER A 253 -15.34 11.28 -16.10
CA SER A 253 -15.29 11.73 -14.70
C SER A 253 -16.16 10.89 -13.76
N VAL A 254 -16.78 9.82 -14.28
CA VAL A 254 -17.61 8.94 -13.47
C VAL A 254 -16.77 8.16 -12.45
N LYS A 255 -17.28 8.06 -11.23
CA LYS A 255 -16.57 7.44 -10.10
C LYS A 255 -17.07 6.04 -9.83
N VAL A 256 -16.19 5.16 -9.36
CA VAL A 256 -16.60 3.84 -8.86
C VAL A 256 -17.57 4.04 -7.69
N GLY A 257 -18.62 3.22 -7.63
CA GLY A 257 -19.68 3.34 -6.63
C GLY A 257 -20.72 4.42 -6.94
N GLN A 258 -20.48 5.31 -7.93
CA GLN A 258 -21.49 6.25 -8.40
C GLN A 258 -22.67 5.47 -9.01
N THR A 259 -23.89 5.79 -8.57
CA THR A 259 -25.10 5.29 -9.19
C THR A 259 -25.50 6.23 -10.32
N ILE A 260 -25.63 5.71 -11.54
CA ILE A 260 -26.07 6.45 -12.72
C ILE A 260 -27.40 5.89 -13.23
N LYS A 261 -28.21 6.76 -13.82
CA LYS A 261 -29.45 6.39 -14.51
C LYS A 261 -29.14 5.95 -15.93
N VAL A 262 -29.39 4.70 -16.26
CA VAL A 262 -29.25 4.19 -17.62
C VAL A 262 -30.63 4.25 -18.28
N PRO A 263 -30.91 5.24 -19.15
CA PRO A 263 -32.24 5.39 -19.75
C PRO A 263 -32.60 4.21 -20.64
N ARG A 264 -33.87 3.81 -20.68
CA ARG A 264 -34.33 2.87 -21.71
C ARG A 264 -34.43 3.62 -23.03
N LEU A 265 -33.80 3.07 -24.07
CA LEU A 265 -33.92 3.62 -25.42
C LEU A 265 -35.14 2.97 -26.08
N ASP A 266 -35.99 3.79 -26.70
CA ASP A 266 -37.12 3.29 -27.48
C ASP A 266 -36.59 2.48 -28.65
N LYS A 267 -36.63 1.16 -28.50
CA LYS A 267 -36.50 0.26 -29.63
C LYS A 267 -37.86 0.28 -30.32
N THR A 268 -37.93 0.89 -31.50
CA THR A 268 -38.88 0.39 -32.50
C THR A 268 -38.56 -1.10 -32.73
N GLY A 269 -39.25 -2.00 -32.01
CA GLY A 269 -39.13 -3.46 -32.12
C GLY A 269 -38.85 -4.21 -30.81
N THR A 270 -39.93 -4.61 -30.13
CA THR A 270 -40.18 -5.85 -29.35
C THR A 270 -39.32 -6.24 -28.13
N ALA A 271 -40.03 -6.60 -27.04
CA ALA A 271 -39.62 -7.02 -25.68
C ALA A 271 -39.39 -8.57 -25.58
N PRO A 272 -39.11 -9.24 -24.41
CA PRO A 272 -39.51 -8.90 -23.02
C PRO A 272 -38.49 -9.07 -21.85
N GLU A 273 -38.75 -8.23 -20.83
CA GLU A 273 -38.82 -8.39 -19.36
C GLU A 273 -37.79 -9.08 -18.42
N ALA A 274 -37.87 -8.58 -17.17
CA ALA A 274 -37.48 -9.10 -15.84
C ALA A 274 -36.10 -8.66 -15.29
N GLY A 275 -35.93 -8.19 -14.05
CA GLY A 275 -36.83 -7.96 -12.92
C GLY A 275 -36.03 -7.34 -11.75
N THR A 276 -36.69 -6.54 -10.91
CA THR A 276 -36.20 -6.02 -9.63
C THR A 276 -36.23 -7.09 -8.53
N PRO A 277 -35.45 -6.97 -7.44
CA PRO A 277 -36.00 -6.36 -6.22
C PRO A 277 -35.01 -5.53 -5.36
N HIS A 278 -35.59 -4.61 -4.57
CA HIS A 278 -35.05 -3.98 -3.36
C HIS A 278 -35.76 -4.62 -2.14
N PRO A 279 -35.18 -4.60 -0.92
CA PRO A 279 -35.93 -4.08 0.23
C PRO A 279 -35.11 -3.24 1.27
N PRO A 280 -35.77 -2.50 2.19
CA PRO A 280 -35.18 -1.50 3.11
C PRO A 280 -35.20 -1.83 4.63
N GLU A 281 -34.47 -0.96 5.36
CA GLU A 281 -34.32 -0.49 6.78
C GLU A 281 -35.21 -0.85 8.00
N THR A 282 -34.57 -0.73 9.20
CA THR A 282 -34.98 -0.24 10.58
C THR A 282 -35.93 -1.08 11.45
N GLU A 283 -35.97 -1.10 12.81
CA GLU A 283 -35.56 -0.27 13.99
C GLU A 283 -35.77 -1.17 15.26
N GLU A 284 -35.12 -1.09 16.45
CA GLU A 284 -35.45 -0.26 17.66
C GLU A 284 -34.57 -0.69 18.88
N THR A 285 -34.55 0.18 19.91
CA THR A 285 -33.73 0.37 21.13
C THR A 285 -34.17 -0.43 22.42
N PRO A 286 -33.94 0.02 23.69
CA PRO A 286 -32.78 -0.30 24.59
C PRO A 286 -33.19 -0.79 26.03
N GLU A 287 -32.25 -1.14 26.94
CA GLU A 287 -32.30 -0.81 28.39
C GLU A 287 -31.07 -1.24 29.23
N ALA A 288 -30.86 -0.52 30.34
CA ALA A 288 -29.74 -0.48 31.31
C ALA A 288 -29.65 -1.72 32.26
N VAL A 289 -28.62 -1.95 33.11
CA VAL A 289 -28.36 -1.32 34.44
C VAL A 289 -27.05 -1.87 35.08
N GLU A 290 -26.17 -0.96 35.51
CA GLU A 290 -25.39 -0.85 36.78
C GLU A 290 -24.67 -2.05 37.49
N SER A 291 -23.36 -1.89 37.79
CA SER A 291 -22.74 -1.93 39.14
C SER A 291 -21.19 -2.06 39.14
N LYS A 292 -20.49 -1.23 39.94
CA LYS A 292 -19.05 -1.28 40.34
C LYS A 292 -18.92 -2.00 41.71
N PRO A 293 -17.76 -2.06 42.46
CA PRO A 293 -16.32 -1.74 42.22
C PRO A 293 -15.30 -2.78 42.81
N GLN A 294 -13.97 -2.60 42.57
CA GLN A 294 -12.91 -2.32 43.60
C GLN A 294 -11.45 -2.75 43.25
N PHE A 295 -10.55 -1.77 43.45
CA PHE A 295 -9.17 -1.76 43.99
C PHE A 295 -8.00 -2.53 43.33
N ASN A 296 -6.93 -1.77 42.99
CA ASN A 296 -5.63 -1.86 43.68
C ASN A 296 -4.76 -0.60 43.42
N THR A 297 -3.88 -0.34 44.38
CA THR A 297 -3.08 0.86 44.67
C THR A 297 -1.96 1.18 43.68
N PRO A 298 -1.39 2.39 43.77
CA PRO A 298 0.08 2.48 43.78
C PRO A 298 0.65 3.51 44.77
N ASP A 299 1.86 3.22 45.23
CA ASP A 299 2.87 4.15 45.75
C ASP A 299 4.10 4.06 44.83
N PRO A 300 5.00 5.08 44.68
CA PRO A 300 5.58 5.82 45.81
C PRO A 300 5.94 7.32 45.64
N VAL A 301 5.86 8.01 46.78
CA VAL A 301 6.84 8.92 47.44
C VAL A 301 7.48 10.08 46.65
N VAL A 302 7.26 11.31 47.15
CA VAL A 302 8.20 12.45 47.07
C VAL A 302 8.44 13.00 48.48
N ASP A 303 9.71 13.37 48.72
CA ASP A 303 10.33 13.88 49.94
C ASP A 303 9.52 14.90 50.76
N VAL A 304 9.49 14.68 52.07
CA VAL A 304 9.05 15.64 53.10
C VAL A 304 10.30 16.13 53.86
N PRO A 305 10.50 17.44 54.08
CA PRO A 305 11.57 17.93 54.95
C PRO A 305 11.21 17.80 56.44
N ASP A 306 12.23 17.62 57.29
CA ASP A 306 12.16 17.38 58.74
C ASP A 306 11.19 18.30 59.52
N PRO A 307 10.49 17.80 60.57
CA PRO A 307 9.53 18.57 61.33
C PRO A 307 10.20 19.49 62.36
N GLU A 308 9.80 20.77 62.36
CA GLU A 308 10.04 21.71 63.45
C GLU A 308 9.20 21.37 64.71
N PRO A 309 9.60 21.85 65.91
CA PRO A 309 9.01 21.41 67.18
C PRO A 309 7.53 21.78 67.32
N LEU A 310 6.74 20.87 67.88
CA LEU A 310 5.29 21.00 68.15
C LEU A 310 4.95 22.32 68.86
N GLU A 311 4.20 23.18 68.19
CA GLU A 311 3.68 24.44 68.76
C GLU A 311 2.52 24.19 69.74
N PRO A 312 2.36 25.04 70.78
CA PRO A 312 1.30 24.90 71.79
C PRO A 312 -0.12 25.00 71.21
N VAL A 313 -1.04 24.22 71.78
CA VAL A 313 -2.45 24.02 71.34
C VAL A 313 -3.23 25.33 71.11
N ASP A 314 -2.93 26.40 71.87
CA ASP A 314 -3.60 27.71 71.72
C ASP A 314 -3.27 28.41 70.38
N GLN A 315 -2.05 28.25 69.86
CA GLN A 315 -1.65 28.83 68.57
C GLN A 315 -2.33 28.13 67.39
N VAL A 316 -2.61 26.82 67.52
CA VAL A 316 -3.31 26.04 66.48
C VAL A 316 -4.76 26.53 66.30
N ALA A 317 -5.42 26.96 67.38
CA ALA A 317 -6.77 27.52 67.32
C ALA A 317 -6.78 28.91 66.66
N ASP A 318 -5.79 29.75 66.96
CA ASP A 318 -5.65 31.09 66.37
C ASP A 318 -5.34 31.02 64.86
N HIS A 319 -4.39 30.17 64.45
CA HIS A 319 -4.08 29.96 63.02
C HIS A 319 -5.28 29.43 62.24
N ARG A 320 -6.07 28.53 62.85
CA ARG A 320 -7.31 28.05 62.23
C ARG A 320 -8.32 29.17 62.03
N GLN A 321 -8.55 30.00 63.05
CA GLN A 321 -9.50 31.10 62.94
C GLN A 321 -9.04 32.13 61.91
N ALA A 322 -7.75 32.49 61.92
CA ALA A 322 -7.16 33.37 60.93
C ALA A 322 -7.32 32.83 59.50
N GLY A 323 -7.05 31.53 59.30
CA GLY A 323 -7.23 30.87 58.00
C GLY A 323 -8.69 30.86 57.52
N ILE A 324 -9.66 30.68 58.42
CA ILE A 324 -11.10 30.76 58.11
C ILE A 324 -11.50 32.21 57.77
N ASP A 325 -10.97 33.20 58.49
CA ASP A 325 -11.26 34.61 58.24
C ASP A 325 -10.71 35.07 56.89
N LEU A 326 -9.51 34.61 56.52
CA LEU A 326 -8.92 34.83 55.20
C LEU A 326 -9.76 34.17 54.10
N PHE A 327 -10.26 32.95 54.32
CA PHE A 327 -11.17 32.29 53.40
C PHE A 327 -12.44 33.11 53.17
N ASN A 328 -13.06 33.62 54.24
CA ASN A 328 -14.27 34.45 54.15
C ASN A 328 -14.02 35.79 53.45
N GLN A 329 -12.77 36.28 53.47
CA GLN A 329 -12.32 37.45 52.71
C GLN A 329 -11.97 37.12 51.24
N GLN A 330 -12.20 35.88 50.79
CA GLN A 330 -11.85 35.38 49.45
C GLN A 330 -10.33 35.39 49.16
N LYS A 331 -9.50 35.45 50.22
CA LYS A 331 -8.05 35.37 50.11
C LYS A 331 -7.63 33.91 50.21
N TYR A 332 -7.95 33.13 49.17
CA TYR A 332 -7.83 31.67 49.20
C TYR A 332 -6.38 31.18 49.37
N ASP A 333 -5.42 31.78 48.67
CA ASP A 333 -4.00 31.43 48.80
C ASP A 333 -3.46 31.71 50.22
N GLU A 334 -3.76 32.89 50.78
CA GLU A 334 -3.38 33.26 52.14
C GLU A 334 -4.05 32.33 53.17
N SER A 335 -5.31 31.96 52.95
CA SER A 335 -6.06 31.01 53.77
C SER A 335 -5.43 29.63 53.78
N ILE A 336 -5.05 29.09 52.61
CA ILE A 336 -4.40 27.77 52.49
C ILE A 336 -3.09 27.74 53.28
N VAL A 337 -2.24 28.76 53.11
CA VAL A 337 -0.96 28.86 53.83
C VAL A 337 -1.18 28.86 55.35
N GLU A 338 -2.16 29.62 55.83
CA GLU A 338 -2.43 29.72 57.26
C GLU A 338 -3.03 28.42 57.84
N LEU A 339 -3.91 27.75 57.07
CA LEU A 339 -4.50 26.47 57.47
C LEU A 339 -3.52 25.29 57.34
N GLN A 340 -2.52 25.37 56.45
CA GLN A 340 -1.46 24.36 56.37
C GLN A 340 -0.59 24.32 57.63
N LYS A 341 -0.39 25.46 58.31
CA LYS A 341 0.26 25.50 59.63
C LYS A 341 -0.51 24.69 60.66
N VAL A 342 -1.84 24.75 60.61
CA VAL A 342 -2.73 23.93 61.45
C VAL A 342 -2.52 22.44 61.17
N LEU A 343 -2.43 22.03 59.90
CA LEU A 343 -2.18 20.64 59.54
C LEU A 343 -0.76 20.17 59.90
N GLY A 344 0.23 21.07 59.92
CA GLY A 344 1.58 20.76 60.41
C GLY A 344 1.59 20.37 61.89
N ALA A 345 0.77 21.01 62.72
CA ALA A 345 0.65 20.71 64.15
C ALA A 345 -0.42 19.64 64.46
N SER A 346 -1.45 19.52 63.64
CA SER A 346 -2.59 18.61 63.79
C SER A 346 -3.05 18.10 62.42
N PRO A 347 -2.43 17.03 61.89
CA PRO A 347 -2.70 16.55 60.52
C PRO A 347 -4.14 16.13 60.25
N ASP A 348 -4.85 15.63 61.26
CA ASP A 348 -6.24 15.14 61.15
C ASP A 348 -7.29 16.23 61.43
N ASP A 349 -6.88 17.50 61.37
CA ASP A 349 -7.76 18.60 61.69
C ASP A 349 -8.90 18.80 60.67
N GLY A 350 -10.07 18.26 61.00
CA GLY A 350 -11.23 18.26 60.11
C GLY A 350 -11.63 19.64 59.57
N PRO A 351 -11.73 20.70 60.40
CA PRO A 351 -12.02 22.04 59.91
C PRO A 351 -10.97 22.58 58.93
N ALA A 352 -9.67 22.48 59.24
CA ALA A 352 -8.60 22.96 58.36
C ALA A 352 -8.59 22.21 57.02
N ILE A 353 -8.70 20.87 57.04
CA ILE A 353 -8.81 20.05 55.82
C ILE A 353 -9.99 20.51 54.96
N ARG A 354 -11.18 20.69 55.56
CA ARG A 354 -12.38 21.13 54.83
C ARG A 354 -12.24 22.52 54.22
N TYR A 355 -11.66 23.48 54.95
CA TYR A 355 -11.47 24.83 54.42
C TYR A 355 -10.36 24.90 53.37
N ILE A 356 -9.28 24.12 53.49
CA ILE A 356 -8.26 23.97 52.45
C ILE A 356 -8.88 23.38 51.17
N SER A 357 -9.65 22.30 51.30
CA SER A 357 -10.36 21.71 50.15
C SER A 357 -11.28 22.73 49.47
N ARG A 358 -12.10 23.46 50.24
CA ARG A 358 -12.96 24.53 49.71
C ARG A 358 -12.18 25.66 49.06
N ALA A 359 -11.05 26.07 49.62
CA ALA A 359 -10.20 27.12 49.04
C ALA A 359 -9.67 26.68 47.67
N HIS A 360 -9.22 25.43 47.55
CA HIS A 360 -8.80 24.85 46.27
C HIS A 360 -9.94 24.70 45.26
N ILE A 361 -11.18 24.43 45.69
CA ILE A 361 -12.36 24.43 44.80
C ILE A 361 -12.58 25.83 44.22
N GLU A 362 -12.54 26.87 45.04
CA GLU A 362 -12.75 28.25 44.59
C GLU A 362 -11.62 28.73 43.67
N LEU A 363 -10.36 28.45 43.99
CA LEU A 363 -9.22 28.69 43.08
C LEU A 363 -9.41 27.94 41.75
N GLY A 364 -9.83 26.67 41.79
CA GLY A 364 -10.14 25.88 40.60
C GLY A 364 -11.21 26.53 39.72
N LYS A 365 -12.28 27.08 40.32
CA LYS A 365 -13.32 27.84 39.60
C LYS A 365 -12.77 29.13 38.99
N GLU A 366 -11.91 29.86 39.70
CA GLU A 366 -11.26 31.07 39.17
C GLU A 366 -10.35 30.76 37.98
N HIS A 367 -9.57 29.67 38.06
CA HIS A 367 -8.75 29.19 36.95
C HIS A 367 -9.59 28.79 35.74
N LEU A 368 -10.72 28.09 35.95
CA LEU A 368 -11.68 27.77 34.89
C LEU A 368 -12.26 29.02 34.22
N ALA A 369 -12.69 30.00 35.01
CA ALA A 369 -13.22 31.26 34.50
C ALA A 369 -12.17 32.04 33.66
N ALA A 370 -10.89 31.85 33.96
CA ALA A 370 -9.79 32.44 33.23
C ALA A 370 -9.21 31.56 32.09
N GLY A 371 -9.79 30.38 31.83
CA GLY A 371 -9.33 29.45 30.80
C GLY A 371 -8.00 28.74 31.11
N ARG A 372 -7.52 28.81 32.36
CA ARG A 372 -6.29 28.17 32.85
C ARG A 372 -6.59 26.72 33.26
N LEU A 373 -6.81 25.84 32.27
CA LEU A 373 -7.32 24.48 32.48
C LEU A 373 -6.39 23.58 33.32
N GLU A 374 -5.07 23.69 33.14
CA GLU A 374 -4.10 22.89 33.89
C GLU A 374 -4.05 23.29 35.36
N GLU A 375 -4.00 24.59 35.64
CA GLU A 375 -4.05 25.11 37.00
C GLU A 375 -5.39 24.80 37.68
N ALA A 376 -6.50 24.87 36.92
CA ALA A 376 -7.81 24.44 37.41
C ALA A 376 -7.81 22.95 37.78
N ARG A 377 -7.28 22.08 36.91
CA ARG A 377 -7.20 20.64 37.15
C ARG A 377 -6.36 20.33 38.39
N SER A 378 -5.19 20.99 38.51
CA SER A 378 -4.31 20.82 39.67
C SER A 378 -5.01 21.22 40.96
N ALA A 379 -5.65 22.40 41.01
CA ALA A 379 -6.34 22.88 42.20
C ALA A 379 -7.51 21.94 42.58
N LEU A 380 -8.33 21.52 41.62
CA LEU A 380 -9.46 20.63 41.87
C LEU A 380 -9.01 19.21 42.29
N GLN A 381 -7.87 18.73 41.79
CA GLN A 381 -7.29 17.46 42.23
C GLN A 381 -6.82 17.57 43.69
N THR A 382 -6.12 18.63 44.07
CA THR A 382 -5.72 18.88 45.47
C THR A 382 -6.93 19.00 46.39
N ALA A 383 -8.02 19.62 45.93
CA ALA A 383 -9.27 19.66 46.69
C ALA A 383 -9.85 18.26 46.95
N LEU A 384 -9.80 17.37 45.95
CA LEU A 384 -10.23 15.97 46.06
C LEU A 384 -9.30 15.13 46.94
N ASP A 385 -8.00 15.44 46.95
CA ASP A 385 -7.03 14.76 47.82
C ASP A 385 -7.30 15.07 49.30
N HIS A 386 -7.76 16.30 49.61
CA HIS A 386 -8.19 16.69 50.96
C HIS A 386 -9.62 16.25 51.31
N ASP A 387 -10.54 16.18 50.33
CA ASP A 387 -11.89 15.65 50.50
C ASP A 387 -12.24 14.66 49.38
N ALA A 388 -11.95 13.39 49.64
CA ALA A 388 -12.22 12.31 48.70
C ALA A 388 -13.71 12.14 48.35
N ASN A 389 -14.64 12.71 49.13
CA ASN A 389 -16.08 12.65 48.85
C ASN A 389 -16.62 13.89 48.13
N CYS A 390 -15.76 14.82 47.73
CA CYS A 390 -16.16 16.03 47.02
C CYS A 390 -16.77 15.72 45.65
N HIS A 391 -18.11 15.71 45.57
CA HIS A 391 -18.83 15.52 44.31
C HIS A 391 -18.64 16.70 43.35
N GLU A 392 -18.64 17.93 43.86
CA GLU A 392 -18.42 19.14 43.07
C GLU A 392 -17.04 19.14 42.39
N CYS A 393 -15.99 18.68 43.08
CA CYS A 393 -14.64 18.55 42.53
C CYS A 393 -14.62 17.60 41.33
N ARG A 394 -15.27 16.43 41.44
CA ARG A 394 -15.38 15.47 40.35
C ARG A 394 -16.15 16.04 39.15
N ASP A 395 -17.25 16.74 39.41
CA ASP A 395 -18.05 17.38 38.37
C ASP A 395 -17.26 18.47 37.63
N LEU A 396 -16.51 19.30 38.36
CA LEU A 396 -15.67 20.35 37.78
C LEU A 396 -14.47 19.77 37.02
N LEU A 397 -13.83 18.72 37.53
CA LEU A 397 -12.76 18.00 36.82
C LEU A 397 -13.26 17.41 35.51
N SER A 398 -14.44 16.77 35.52
CA SER A 398 -15.09 16.26 34.30
C SER A 398 -15.35 17.37 33.28
N LYS A 399 -15.87 18.52 33.71
CA LYS A 399 -16.06 19.69 32.83
C LYS A 399 -14.76 20.22 32.25
N THR A 400 -13.69 20.26 33.06
CA THR A 400 -12.36 20.73 32.65
C THR A 400 -11.79 19.82 31.55
N GLN A 401 -11.87 18.51 31.76
CA GLN A 401 -11.42 17.50 30.80
C GLN A 401 -12.22 17.57 29.50
N ASN A 402 -13.55 17.69 29.58
CA ASN A 402 -14.40 17.84 28.39
C ASN A 402 -14.05 19.09 27.58
N SER A 403 -13.77 20.22 28.25
CA SER A 403 -13.36 21.46 27.58
C SER A 403 -11.99 21.33 26.88
N GLU A 404 -11.06 20.60 27.47
CA GLU A 404 -9.74 20.33 26.87
C GLU A 404 -9.88 19.45 25.62
N THR A 405 -10.63 18.35 25.73
CA THR A 405 -10.88 17.43 24.61
C THR A 405 -11.62 18.11 23.48
N ASP A 406 -12.58 18.99 23.78
CA ASP A 406 -13.31 19.77 22.76
C ASP A 406 -12.38 20.70 21.99
N SER A 407 -11.50 21.42 22.69
CA SER A 407 -10.54 22.32 22.04
C SER A 407 -9.58 21.55 21.11
N LEU A 408 -9.05 20.42 21.59
CA LEU A 408 -8.15 19.56 20.81
C LEU A 408 -8.87 18.95 19.60
N ARG A 409 -10.14 18.54 19.75
CA ARG A 409 -10.95 18.00 18.65
C ARG A 409 -11.17 19.03 17.55
N ILE A 410 -11.48 20.28 17.91
CA ILE A 410 -11.61 21.40 16.95
C ILE A 410 -10.28 21.67 16.22
N GLU A 411 -9.16 21.60 16.95
CA GLU A 411 -7.83 21.74 16.34
C GLU A 411 -7.54 20.60 15.34
N GLY A 412 -7.84 19.35 15.72
CA GLY A 412 -7.73 18.17 14.86
C GLY A 412 -8.57 18.31 13.58
N GLU A 413 -9.81 18.75 13.70
CA GLU A 413 -10.70 19.03 12.56
C GLU A 413 -10.13 20.14 11.66
N THR A 414 -9.54 21.18 12.25
CA THR A 414 -8.91 22.29 11.50
C THR A 414 -7.71 21.81 10.69
N TYR A 415 -6.88 20.93 11.26
CA TYR A 415 -5.79 20.30 10.53
C TYR A 415 -6.29 19.41 9.40
N LEU A 416 -7.36 18.63 9.62
CA LEU A 416 -7.99 17.80 8.59
C LEU A 416 -8.45 18.66 7.40
N ARG A 417 -9.21 19.73 7.65
CA ARG A 417 -9.68 20.66 6.60
C ARG A 417 -8.53 21.32 5.83
N SER A 418 -7.39 21.49 6.48
CA SER A 418 -6.16 22.04 5.89
C SER A 418 -5.28 20.99 5.21
N ASN A 419 -5.72 19.74 5.10
CA ASN A 419 -4.97 18.58 4.60
C ASN A 419 -3.65 18.31 5.37
N GLN A 420 -3.51 18.79 6.60
CA GLN A 420 -2.37 18.53 7.47
C GLN A 420 -2.58 17.21 8.23
N PHE A 421 -2.71 16.11 7.49
CA PHE A 421 -3.17 14.82 8.02
C PHE A 421 -2.34 14.29 9.19
N ASP A 422 -1.01 14.39 9.15
CA ASP A 422 -0.16 13.86 10.23
C ASP A 422 -0.37 14.64 11.54
N LYS A 423 -0.61 15.95 11.47
CA LYS A 423 -0.96 16.75 12.65
C LYS A 423 -2.37 16.41 13.15
N ALA A 424 -3.33 16.28 12.23
CA ALA A 424 -4.70 15.89 12.57
C ALA A 424 -4.72 14.54 13.31
N ILE A 425 -4.01 13.52 12.80
CA ILE A 425 -3.88 12.19 13.41
C ILE A 425 -3.33 12.33 14.84
N ASN A 426 -2.16 12.96 15.00
CA ASN A 426 -1.53 13.10 16.32
C ASN A 426 -2.43 13.85 17.33
N THR A 427 -3.15 14.89 16.89
CA THR A 427 -4.05 15.64 17.76
C THR A 427 -5.28 14.83 18.14
N LEU A 428 -5.90 14.12 17.19
CA LEU A 428 -7.10 13.31 17.43
C LEU A 428 -6.80 12.06 18.26
N GLU A 429 -5.64 11.42 18.07
CA GLU A 429 -5.18 10.33 18.93
C GLU A 429 -5.03 10.77 20.40
N ARG A 430 -4.60 12.02 20.64
CA ARG A 430 -4.57 12.59 22.00
C ARG A 430 -5.97 12.78 22.57
N VAL A 431 -6.94 13.22 21.76
CA VAL A 431 -8.35 13.34 22.21
C VAL A 431 -8.87 11.97 22.64
N ILE A 432 -8.67 10.94 21.82
CA ILE A 432 -9.12 9.57 22.11
C ILE A 432 -8.39 8.98 23.32
N ALA A 433 -7.11 9.31 23.54
CA ALA A 433 -6.39 8.90 24.74
C ALA A 433 -6.94 9.55 26.02
N LEU A 434 -7.42 10.79 25.94
CA LEU A 434 -8.03 11.51 27.06
C LEU A 434 -9.49 11.15 27.29
N ASN A 435 -10.23 10.84 26.22
CA ASN A 435 -11.63 10.43 26.25
C ASN A 435 -11.88 9.36 25.17
N PRO A 436 -11.72 8.06 25.51
CA PRO A 436 -11.93 6.95 24.57
C PRO A 436 -13.35 6.83 24.03
N ASP A 437 -14.34 7.41 24.72
CA ASP A 437 -15.76 7.37 24.36
C ASP A 437 -16.16 8.55 23.44
N ASP A 438 -15.22 9.42 23.04
CA ASP A 438 -15.47 10.51 22.09
C ASP A 438 -15.63 9.97 20.64
N GLU A 439 -16.85 9.57 20.31
CA GLU A 439 -17.21 9.07 18.98
C GLU A 439 -16.89 10.09 17.87
N ALA A 440 -17.03 11.39 18.14
CA ALA A 440 -16.74 12.43 17.16
C ALA A 440 -15.24 12.51 16.83
N ALA A 441 -14.36 12.33 17.82
CA ALA A 441 -12.91 12.25 17.60
C ALA A 441 -12.52 10.98 16.82
N VAL A 442 -13.13 9.84 17.14
CA VAL A 442 -12.94 8.57 16.40
C VAL A 442 -13.36 8.71 14.94
N ASP A 443 -14.51 9.35 14.69
CA ASP A 443 -15.01 9.65 13.34
C ASP A 443 -14.07 10.54 12.55
N LEU A 444 -13.58 11.61 13.18
CA LEU A 444 -12.61 12.50 12.56
C LEU A 444 -11.29 11.78 12.26
N LEU A 445 -10.83 10.89 13.14
CA LEU A 445 -9.60 10.12 12.92
C LEU A 445 -9.77 9.15 11.73
N PHE A 446 -10.91 8.45 11.67
CA PHE A 446 -11.28 7.62 10.53
C PHE A 446 -11.28 8.42 9.22
N GLN A 447 -11.99 9.56 9.20
CA GLN A 447 -12.06 10.44 8.02
C GLN A 447 -10.67 10.94 7.60
N THR A 448 -9.81 11.26 8.57
CA THR A 448 -8.44 11.73 8.34
C THR A 448 -7.61 10.66 7.64
N HIS A 449 -7.63 9.42 8.11
CA HIS A 449 -6.94 8.31 7.45
C HIS A 449 -7.53 8.00 6.08
N TYR A 450 -8.86 7.99 5.95
CA TYR A 450 -9.54 7.68 4.70
C TYR A 450 -9.24 8.72 3.61
N GLN A 451 -9.31 10.03 3.93
CA GLN A 451 -8.96 11.10 2.99
C GLN A 451 -7.48 11.10 2.62
N LYS A 452 -6.58 10.85 3.59
CA LYS A 452 -5.15 10.66 3.31
C LYS A 452 -4.94 9.50 2.33
N GLY A 453 -5.66 8.39 2.50
CA GLY A 453 -5.65 7.24 1.59
C GLY A 453 -6.10 7.61 0.18
N LEU A 454 -7.23 8.30 0.02
CA LEU A 454 -7.75 8.74 -1.28
C LEU A 454 -6.75 9.64 -2.03
N ILE A 455 -6.16 10.62 -1.34
CA ILE A 455 -5.17 11.52 -1.96
C ILE A 455 -3.91 10.77 -2.39
N ARG A 456 -3.47 9.79 -1.61
CA ARG A 456 -2.32 8.94 -1.97
C ARG A 456 -2.64 8.04 -3.16
N TYR A 457 -3.85 7.48 -3.19
CA TYR A 457 -4.34 6.66 -4.29
C TYR A 457 -4.37 7.44 -5.61
N ASP A 458 -4.90 8.66 -5.60
CA ASP A 458 -4.96 9.54 -6.79
C ASP A 458 -3.55 9.94 -7.27
N LYS A 459 -2.61 10.10 -6.33
CA LYS A 459 -1.19 10.34 -6.64
C LYS A 459 -0.46 9.07 -7.11
N LYS A 460 -1.13 7.92 -7.15
CA LYS A 460 -0.58 6.60 -7.49
C LYS A 460 0.49 6.12 -6.50
N ASP A 461 0.48 6.68 -5.30
CA ASP A 461 1.30 6.25 -4.18
C ASP A 461 0.57 5.10 -3.46
N TYR A 462 0.42 3.99 -4.18
CA TYR A 462 -0.52 2.93 -3.83
C TYR A 462 -0.19 2.22 -2.52
N LEU A 463 1.10 2.06 -2.16
CA LEU A 463 1.45 1.47 -0.86
C LEU A 463 1.06 2.39 0.30
N ALA A 464 1.34 3.70 0.19
CA ALA A 464 0.92 4.65 1.21
C ALA A 464 -0.61 4.77 1.30
N ALA A 465 -1.30 4.64 0.16
CA ALA A 465 -2.76 4.57 0.12
C ALA A 465 -3.28 3.34 0.87
N ARG A 466 -2.75 2.15 0.54
CA ARG A 466 -3.08 0.88 1.21
C ARG A 466 -2.93 0.99 2.72
N ASP A 467 -1.80 1.53 3.19
CA ASP A 467 -1.52 1.65 4.62
C ASP A 467 -2.48 2.65 5.29
N ALA A 468 -2.81 3.77 4.63
CA ALA A 468 -3.77 4.74 5.15
C ALA A 468 -5.19 4.15 5.23
N PHE A 469 -5.64 3.39 4.23
CA PHE A 469 -6.92 2.67 4.30
C PHE A 469 -6.91 1.55 5.33
N GLY A 470 -5.78 0.89 5.53
CA GLY A 470 -5.56 -0.07 6.61
C GLY A 470 -5.76 0.57 7.98
N ASN A 471 -5.19 1.74 8.21
CA ASN A 471 -5.38 2.50 9.45
C ASN A 471 -6.84 2.97 9.62
N ALA A 472 -7.49 3.44 8.54
CA ALA A 472 -8.91 3.78 8.59
C ALA A 472 -9.76 2.57 9.00
N LYS A 473 -9.50 1.39 8.43
CA LYS A 473 -10.19 0.15 8.79
C LYS A 473 -9.87 -0.30 10.23
N ALA A 474 -8.68 -0.03 10.75
CA ALA A 474 -8.34 -0.33 12.13
C ALA A 474 -9.15 0.53 13.11
N VAL A 475 -9.42 1.79 12.77
CA VAL A 475 -10.28 2.69 13.55
C VAL A 475 -11.76 2.27 13.46
N LYS A 476 -12.25 2.00 12.24
CA LYS A 476 -13.62 1.51 11.98
C LYS A 476 -13.62 0.21 11.17
N PRO A 477 -13.69 -0.96 11.84
CA PRO A 477 -13.63 -2.26 11.18
C PRO A 477 -14.77 -2.55 10.19
N ASP A 478 -15.91 -1.88 10.36
CA ASP A 478 -17.12 -1.97 9.53
C ASP A 478 -17.05 -1.16 8.22
N CYS A 479 -15.93 -0.46 7.97
CA CYS A 479 -15.72 0.27 6.73
C CYS A 479 -15.75 -0.67 5.50
N ALA A 480 -16.90 -0.73 4.83
CA ALA A 480 -17.14 -1.59 3.67
C ALA A 480 -16.17 -1.32 2.50
N ASP A 481 -15.88 -0.04 2.25
CA ASP A 481 -15.04 0.38 1.13
C ASP A 481 -13.53 0.22 1.43
N CYS A 482 -13.12 0.23 2.71
CA CYS A 482 -11.69 0.24 3.07
C CYS A 482 -10.97 -1.02 2.60
N GLN A 483 -11.58 -2.21 2.77
CA GLN A 483 -10.97 -3.45 2.29
C GLN A 483 -10.78 -3.42 0.77
N GLN A 484 -11.80 -2.94 0.05
CA GLN A 484 -11.71 -2.83 -1.39
C GLN A 484 -10.58 -1.89 -1.82
N TYR A 485 -10.42 -0.72 -1.18
CA TYR A 485 -9.33 0.18 -1.48
C TYR A 485 -7.95 -0.39 -1.13
N ILE A 486 -7.83 -1.20 -0.07
CA ILE A 486 -6.59 -1.92 0.28
C ILE A 486 -6.23 -2.92 -0.84
N ASP A 487 -7.21 -3.69 -1.31
CA ASP A 487 -7.05 -4.70 -2.35
C ASP A 487 -6.74 -4.05 -3.72
N ASP A 488 -7.46 -2.99 -4.07
CA ASP A 488 -7.28 -2.20 -5.30
C ASP A 488 -5.90 -1.53 -5.30
N SER A 489 -5.50 -0.90 -4.20
CA SER A 489 -4.17 -0.28 -4.06
C SER A 489 -3.05 -1.31 -4.25
N THR A 490 -3.19 -2.47 -3.61
CA THR A 490 -2.22 -3.56 -3.73
C THR A 490 -2.14 -4.07 -5.17
N SER A 491 -3.30 -4.29 -5.81
CA SER A 491 -3.39 -4.78 -7.18
C SER A 491 -2.81 -3.79 -8.20
N GLU A 492 -3.11 -2.50 -8.08
CA GLU A 492 -2.59 -1.45 -8.96
C GLU A 492 -1.07 -1.28 -8.78
N TYR A 493 -0.55 -1.37 -7.55
CA TYR A 493 0.90 -1.37 -7.28
C TYR A 493 1.61 -2.54 -7.98
N LEU A 494 1.08 -3.76 -7.80
CA LEU A 494 1.64 -4.98 -8.39
C LEU A 494 1.61 -4.91 -9.93
N GLU A 495 0.47 -4.53 -10.52
CA GLU A 495 0.30 -4.41 -11.97
C GLU A 495 1.22 -3.35 -12.58
N MET A 496 1.32 -2.18 -11.94
CA MET A 496 2.16 -1.08 -12.40
C MET A 496 3.64 -1.51 -12.49
N HIS A 497 4.19 -2.02 -11.39
CA HIS A 497 5.61 -2.40 -11.35
C HIS A 497 5.91 -3.67 -12.15
N TYR A 498 4.96 -4.60 -12.26
CA TYR A 498 5.10 -5.76 -13.14
C TYR A 498 5.25 -5.35 -14.60
N ASN A 499 4.40 -4.42 -15.06
CA ASN A 499 4.45 -3.88 -16.42
C ASN A 499 5.69 -3.01 -16.66
N GLU A 500 6.12 -2.21 -15.68
CA GLU A 500 7.40 -1.49 -15.75
C GLU A 500 8.56 -2.45 -15.97
N GLY A 501 8.60 -3.56 -15.23
CA GLY A 501 9.62 -4.59 -15.39
C GLY A 501 9.63 -5.19 -16.79
N ILE A 502 8.46 -5.51 -17.35
CA ILE A 502 8.32 -5.99 -18.73
C ILE A 502 8.84 -4.95 -19.74
N VAL A 503 8.47 -3.67 -19.57
CA VAL A 503 8.90 -2.58 -20.46
C VAL A 503 10.41 -2.39 -20.40
N PHE A 504 11.01 -2.41 -19.21
CA PHE A 504 12.47 -2.29 -19.06
C PHE A 504 13.21 -3.50 -19.63
N PHE A 505 12.67 -4.70 -19.41
CA PHE A 505 13.23 -5.93 -19.95
C PHE A 505 13.24 -5.93 -21.49
N GLY A 506 12.12 -5.53 -22.11
CA GLY A 506 12.01 -5.38 -23.57
C GLY A 506 12.93 -4.30 -24.16
N LYS A 507 13.34 -3.31 -23.37
CA LYS A 507 14.33 -2.29 -23.73
C LYS A 507 15.77 -2.68 -23.36
N GLU A 508 16.00 -3.92 -22.95
CA GLU A 508 17.29 -4.47 -22.51
C GLU A 508 17.90 -3.73 -21.29
N LYS A 509 17.10 -2.96 -20.55
CA LYS A 509 17.50 -2.27 -19.31
C LYS A 509 17.36 -3.20 -18.11
N LEU A 510 18.15 -4.28 -18.10
CA LEU A 510 17.97 -5.41 -17.18
C LEU A 510 17.98 -5.02 -15.69
N LYS A 511 18.90 -4.15 -15.24
CA LYS A 511 18.92 -3.67 -13.84
C LYS A 511 17.61 -2.98 -13.43
N LYS A 512 17.01 -2.18 -14.32
CA LYS A 512 15.74 -1.50 -14.04
C LYS A 512 14.56 -2.48 -14.05
N ALA A 513 14.61 -3.51 -14.90
CA ALA A 513 13.61 -4.56 -14.91
C ALA A 513 13.62 -5.37 -13.61
N ILE A 514 14.82 -5.73 -13.13
CA ILE A 514 15.02 -6.43 -11.86
C ILE A 514 14.42 -5.62 -10.71
N ILE A 515 14.81 -4.34 -10.56
CA ILE A 515 14.28 -3.47 -9.48
C ILE A 515 12.75 -3.39 -9.51
N ALA A 516 12.15 -3.27 -10.70
CA ALA A 516 10.70 -3.19 -10.83
C ALA A 516 10.01 -4.51 -10.42
N TRP A 517 10.57 -5.66 -10.80
CA TRP A 517 10.01 -6.96 -10.40
C TRP A 517 10.33 -7.35 -8.96
N GLU A 518 11.44 -6.89 -8.37
CA GLU A 518 11.73 -7.04 -6.94
C GLU A 518 10.67 -6.34 -6.09
N LYS A 519 10.23 -5.13 -6.50
CA LYS A 519 9.12 -4.43 -5.85
C LYS A 519 7.83 -5.24 -5.85
N VAL A 520 7.53 -5.93 -6.95
CA VAL A 520 6.36 -6.82 -7.06
C VAL A 520 6.55 -8.02 -6.15
N SER A 521 7.69 -8.71 -6.25
CA SER A 521 7.99 -9.91 -5.47
C SER A 521 8.07 -9.67 -3.97
N ALA A 522 8.37 -8.44 -3.53
CA ALA A 522 8.37 -8.07 -2.11
C ALA A 522 6.95 -8.01 -1.51
N VAL A 523 5.94 -7.79 -2.36
CA VAL A 523 4.52 -7.73 -1.95
C VAL A 523 3.83 -9.06 -2.19
N ASP A 524 4.03 -9.65 -3.39
CA ASP A 524 3.50 -10.95 -3.77
C ASP A 524 4.52 -11.70 -4.67
N PRO A 525 5.27 -12.67 -4.11
CA PRO A 525 6.20 -13.50 -4.86
C PRO A 525 5.52 -14.41 -5.91
N ASP A 526 4.22 -14.67 -5.78
CA ASP A 526 3.44 -15.53 -6.67
C ASP A 526 2.70 -14.72 -7.76
N TYR A 527 2.87 -13.39 -7.78
CA TYR A 527 2.20 -12.53 -8.73
C TYR A 527 2.66 -12.79 -10.18
N LYS A 528 1.77 -13.44 -10.96
CA LYS A 528 2.00 -13.80 -12.37
C LYS A 528 3.34 -14.54 -12.54
N ASP A 529 4.15 -14.13 -13.51
CA ASP A 529 5.44 -14.76 -13.82
C ASP A 529 6.63 -14.05 -13.14
N VAL A 530 6.41 -13.25 -12.07
CA VAL A 530 7.45 -12.37 -11.50
C VAL A 530 8.73 -13.13 -11.09
N ARG A 531 8.61 -14.30 -10.45
CA ARG A 531 9.77 -15.14 -10.09
C ARG A 531 10.58 -15.60 -11.29
N GLN A 532 9.89 -16.03 -12.35
CA GLN A 532 10.53 -16.53 -13.57
C GLN A 532 11.20 -15.37 -14.33
N ASN A 533 10.52 -14.23 -14.39
CA ASN A 533 11.01 -13.00 -14.99
C ASN A 533 12.26 -12.47 -14.27
N LEU A 534 12.26 -12.45 -12.93
CA LEU A 534 13.43 -12.10 -12.11
C LEU A 534 14.60 -13.05 -12.38
N LYS A 535 14.38 -14.37 -12.26
CA LYS A 535 15.42 -15.37 -12.53
C LYS A 535 16.07 -15.16 -13.90
N LYS A 536 15.25 -14.90 -14.92
CA LYS A 536 15.73 -14.66 -16.28
C LYS A 536 16.50 -13.34 -16.41
N ALA A 537 16.00 -12.25 -15.86
CA ALA A 537 16.66 -10.95 -15.94
C ALA A 537 17.97 -10.90 -15.18
N THR A 538 18.02 -11.50 -13.98
CA THR A 538 19.25 -11.59 -13.17
C THR A 538 20.32 -12.40 -13.91
N LEU A 539 19.97 -13.59 -14.43
CA LEU A 539 20.90 -14.40 -15.21
C LEU A 539 21.47 -13.66 -16.43
N LEU A 540 20.62 -12.94 -17.17
CA LEU A 540 21.05 -12.14 -18.33
C LEU A 540 21.95 -10.98 -17.91
N ASN A 541 21.63 -10.30 -16.82
CA ASN A 541 22.40 -9.18 -16.30
C ASN A 541 23.80 -9.64 -15.86
N ASP A 542 23.89 -10.77 -15.14
CA ASP A 542 25.17 -11.32 -14.67
C ASP A 542 26.07 -11.75 -15.82
N ARG A 543 25.51 -12.35 -16.87
CA ARG A 543 26.24 -12.67 -18.10
C ARG A 543 26.78 -11.40 -18.77
N LEU A 544 25.94 -10.37 -18.89
CA LEU A 544 26.34 -9.10 -19.49
C LEU A 544 27.46 -8.41 -18.71
N GLU A 545 27.38 -8.38 -17.38
CA GLU A 545 28.41 -7.76 -16.53
C GLU A 545 29.73 -8.54 -16.57
N ARG A 546 29.69 -9.89 -16.64
CA ARG A 546 30.91 -10.70 -16.87
C ARG A 546 31.59 -10.36 -18.19
N ILE A 547 30.83 -10.25 -19.29
CA ILE A 547 31.37 -9.89 -20.61
C ILE A 547 31.99 -8.48 -20.59
N LYS A 548 31.36 -7.51 -19.92
CA LYS A 548 31.90 -6.16 -19.77
C LYS A 548 33.20 -6.12 -18.99
N LYS A 549 33.35 -7.00 -18.00
CA LYS A 549 34.58 -7.10 -17.21
C LYS A 549 35.71 -7.71 -18.04
N SER A 550 35.44 -8.80 -18.76
CA SER A 550 36.42 -9.48 -19.61
C SER A 550 36.79 -8.73 -20.90
N SER A 551 36.11 -7.64 -21.24
CA SER A 551 36.43 -6.77 -22.40
C SER A 551 37.17 -5.49 -22.01
N LYS A 552 37.39 -5.27 -20.71
CA LYS A 552 38.20 -4.18 -20.16
C LYS A 552 39.58 -4.62 -19.68
N GLU A 553 39.75 -5.91 -19.45
CA GLU A 553 41.03 -6.61 -19.29
C GLU A 553 41.57 -6.96 -20.68
#